data_AF-A0A2D8QFJ3-F1
#
_entry.id   AF-A0A2D8QFJ3-F1
#
_cell.length_a   1.000
_cell.length_b   1.000
_cell.length_c   1.000
_cell.angle_alpha   90.00
_cell.angle_beta   90.00
_cell.angle_gamma   90.00
#
_symmetry.space_group_name_H-M   'P 1'
#
loop_
_entity.id
_entity.type
_entity.pdbx_description
1 polymer ?
#
loop_
_entity_poly.entity_id
_entity_poly.type
_entity_poly.pdbx_seq_one_letter_code
_entity_poly.pdbx_strand_id
1 'polypeptide(L)' 'MMTGGTDLPCTCLRLRQAARQVTRLYDRRLEPAGLRITQFPVLALLRADGPAPLGQLAERLVTDRTTLTRNLRPM' A
#
# COMPACT_ATOMS: atom_id res chain seq x y z
N MET A 1 -34.84 0.18 -5.78
CA MET A 1 -34.14 -1.09 -6.08
C MET A 1 -32.66 -0.76 -6.19
N MET A 2 -31.71 -1.13 -5.34
CA MET A 2 -31.60 -2.14 -4.28
C MET A 2 -30.88 -1.52 -3.07
N THR A 3 -31.55 -1.47 -1.91
CA THR A 3 -30.91 -1.29 -0.60
C THR A 3 -30.34 -2.64 -0.17
N GLY A 4 -29.02 -2.73 -0.02
CA GLY A 4 -28.35 -3.99 0.35
C GLY A 4 -26.92 -3.76 0.81
N GLY A 5 -26.72 -2.90 1.81
CA GLY A 5 -25.45 -2.75 2.50
C GLY A 5 -25.66 -3.09 3.96
N THR A 6 -25.08 -4.20 4.40
CA THR A 6 -25.07 -4.63 5.79
C THR A 6 -24.42 -3.55 6.65
N ASP A 7 -25.23 -2.74 7.33
CA ASP A 7 -24.76 -1.70 8.24
C ASP A 7 -24.32 -2.35 9.56
N LEU A 8 -23.32 -3.23 9.48
CA LEU A 8 -22.64 -3.72 10.67
C LEU A 8 -21.87 -2.51 11.24
N PRO A 9 -22.05 -2.14 12.53
CA PRO A 9 -21.26 -1.09 13.19
C PRO A 9 -19.82 -1.58 13.47
N CYS A 10 -19.17 -2.19 12.47
CA CYS A 10 -17.82 -2.70 12.54
C CYS A 10 -16.88 -1.71 11.87
N THR A 11 -16.27 -0.83 12.66
CA THR A 11 -15.25 0.12 12.20
C THR A 11 -14.13 -0.57 11.44
N CYS A 12 -13.73 -1.78 11.87
CA CYS A 12 -12.70 -2.58 11.20
C CYS A 12 -13.10 -2.95 9.76
N LEU A 13 -14.36 -3.34 9.53
CA LEU A 13 -14.86 -3.64 8.18
C LEU A 13 -14.87 -2.37 7.32
N ARG A 14 -15.36 -1.25 7.85
CA ARG A 14 -15.41 0.03 7.14
C ARG A 14 -14.00 0.51 6.75
N LEU A 15 -13.03 0.41 7.67
CA LEU A 15 -11.63 0.74 7.39
C LEU A 15 -11.03 -0.17 6.30
N ARG A 16 -11.28 -1.48 6.34
CA ARG A 16 -10.82 -2.41 5.30
C ARG A 16 -11.45 -2.12 3.94
N GLN A 17 -12.72 -1.75 3.89
CA GLN A 17 -13.41 -1.37 2.65
C GLN A 17 -12.83 -0.06 2.07
N ALA A 18 -12.66 0.95 2.91
CA ALA A 18 -12.05 2.22 2.53
C ALA A 18 -10.61 2.01 2.04
N ALA A 19 -9.79 1.26 2.79
CA ALA A 19 -8.43 0.92 2.40
C ALA A 19 -8.41 0.23 1.03
N ARG A 20 -9.27 -0.78 0.79
CA ARG A 20 -9.38 -1.44 -0.53
C ARG A 20 -9.76 -0.48 -1.66
N GLN A 21 -10.64 0.49 -1.41
CA GLN A 21 -11.00 1.50 -2.40
C GLN A 21 -9.81 2.40 -2.75
N VAL A 22 -9.08 2.88 -1.74
CA VAL A 22 -7.86 3.68 -1.92
C VAL A 22 -6.80 2.86 -2.66
N THR A 23 -6.60 1.59 -2.29
CA THR A 23 -5.65 0.70 -2.95
C THR A 23 -5.92 0.60 -4.45
N ARG A 24 -7.17 0.31 -4.84
CA ARG A 24 -7.56 0.24 -6.26
C ARG A 24 -7.43 1.55 -7.02
N LEU A 25 -7.55 2.70 -6.34
CA LEU A 25 -7.34 4.00 -6.96
C LEU A 25 -5.86 4.17 -7.33
N TYR A 26 -4.96 3.89 -6.38
CA TYR A 26 -3.52 3.99 -6.59
C TYR A 26 -3.01 2.97 -7.60
N ASP A 27 -3.43 1.71 -7.52
CA ASP A 27 -3.02 0.68 -8.48
C ASP A 27 -3.30 1.11 -9.93
N ARG A 28 -4.50 1.65 -10.21
CA ARG A 28 -4.87 2.16 -11.54
C ARG A 28 -4.04 3.35 -11.99
N ARG A 29 -3.56 4.18 -11.05
CA ARG A 29 -2.74 5.35 -11.37
C ARG A 29 -1.26 5.01 -11.55
N LEU A 30 -0.81 3.93 -10.91
CA LEU A 30 0.57 3.46 -10.95
C LEU A 30 0.81 2.45 -12.07
N GLU A 31 -0.24 1.79 -12.58
CA GLU A 31 -0.18 0.84 -13.69
C GLU A 31 0.61 1.37 -14.91
N PRO A 32 0.40 2.61 -15.40
CA PRO A 32 1.16 3.12 -16.56
C PRO A 32 2.66 3.25 -16.30
N ALA A 33 3.07 3.36 -15.03
CA ALA A 33 4.47 3.41 -14.62
C ALA A 33 5.06 2.01 -14.35
N GLY A 34 4.28 0.93 -14.53
CA GLY A 34 4.69 -0.44 -14.20
C GLY A 34 4.85 -0.68 -12.70
N LEU A 35 4.28 0.19 -11.86
CA LEU A 35 4.45 0.16 -10.40
C LEU A 35 3.24 -0.45 -9.70
N ARG A 36 3.51 -1.22 -8.65
CA ARG A 36 2.49 -1.68 -7.69
C ARG A 36 2.34 -0.66 -6.57
N ILE A 37 1.15 -0.56 -5.99
CA ILE A 37 0.95 0.28 -4.79
C ILE A 37 1.88 -0.09 -3.63
N THR A 38 2.27 -1.37 -3.48
CA THR A 38 3.19 -1.81 -2.42
C THR A 38 4.62 -1.30 -2.61
N GLN A 39 4.97 -0.88 -3.82
CA GLN A 39 6.29 -0.35 -4.19
C GLN A 39 6.36 1.17 -4.02
N PHE A 40 5.23 1.86 -4.20
CA PHE A 40 5.16 3.32 -4.13
C PHE A 40 5.61 3.93 -2.79
N PRO A 41 5.25 3.37 -1.61
CA PRO A 41 5.73 3.87 -0.33
C PRO A 41 7.26 3.89 -0.20
N VAL A 42 7.97 2.93 -0.81
CA VAL A 42 9.44 2.92 -0.80
C VAL A 42 9.98 4.17 -1.51
N LEU A 43 9.45 4.47 -2.69
CA LEU A 43 9.84 5.65 -3.46
C LEU A 43 9.51 6.94 -2.71
N ALA A 44 8.34 7.00 -2.05
CA ALA A 44 7.95 8.14 -1.24
C ALA A 44 8.92 8.36 -0.06
N LEU A 45 9.32 7.30 0.65
CA LEU A 45 10.30 7.37 1.74
C LEU A 45 11.68 7.80 1.23
N LEU A 46 12.16 7.21 0.14
CA LEU A 46 13.45 7.58 -0.46
C LEU A 46 13.46 9.04 -0.95
N ARG A 47 12.32 9.54 -1.45
CA ARG A 47 12.17 10.93 -1.87
C ARG A 47 12.15 11.91 -0.70
N ALA A 48 11.57 11.51 0.43
CA ALA A 48 11.45 12.36 1.61
C ALA A 48 12.75 12.41 2.43
N ASP A 49 13.36 11.25 2.67
CA ASP A 49 14.45 11.10 3.64
C ASP A 49 15.80 10.73 3.01
N GLY A 50 15.83 10.51 1.70
CA GLY A 50 17.03 10.10 0.96
C GLY A 50 17.28 8.59 1.01
N PRO A 51 18.45 8.14 0.52
CA PRO A 51 18.83 6.72 0.54
C PRO A 51 18.85 6.18 1.98
N ALA A 52 18.15 5.06 2.20
CA ALA A 52 18.06 4.41 3.50
C ALA A 52 18.38 2.91 3.40
N PRO A 53 18.98 2.31 4.45
CA PRO A 53 19.15 0.87 4.54
C PRO A 53 17.80 0.14 4.48
N LEU A 54 17.79 -1.04 3.84
CA LEU A 54 16.58 -1.86 3.67
C LEU A 54 15.86 -2.18 5.00
N GLY A 55 16.62 -2.38 6.09
CA GLY A 55 16.05 -2.61 7.42
C GLY A 55 15.25 -1.43 7.94
N GLN A 56 15.77 -0.20 7.79
CA GLN A 56 15.06 1.02 8.19
C GLN A 56 13.82 1.26 7.34
N LEU A 57 13.88 0.96 6.04
CA LEU A 57 12.71 1.00 5.17
C LEU A 57 11.64 -0.01 5.62
N ALA A 58 12.04 -1.23 6.00
CA ALA A 58 11.11 -2.26 6.48
C ALA A 58 10.43 -1.84 7.80
N GLU A 59 11.19 -1.30 8.75
CA GLU A 59 10.67 -0.77 10.02
C GLU A 59 9.64 0.35 9.79
N ARG A 60 9.97 1.33 8.95
CA ARG A 60 9.08 2.47 8.66
C ARG A 60 7.82 2.07 7.90
N LEU A 61 7.91 1.05 7.05
CA LEU A 61 6.78 0.49 6.32
C LEU A 61 6.00 -0.56 7.12
N VAL A 62 6.41 -0.83 8.36
CA VAL A 62 5.79 -1.81 9.25
C VAL A 62 5.66 -3.18 8.55
N THR A 63 6.75 -3.61 7.91
CA THR A 63 6.85 -4.89 7.20
C THR A 63 8.17 -5.58 7.54
N ASP A 64 8.27 -6.88 7.27
CA ASP A 64 9.53 -7.58 7.43
C ASP A 64 10.43 -7.40 6.19
N ARG A 65 11.74 -7.51 6.39
CA ARG A 65 12.73 -7.36 5.33
C ARG A 65 12.51 -8.31 4.15
N THR A 66 12.02 -9.53 4.40
CA THR A 66 11.83 -10.52 3.33
C THR A 66 10.65 -10.15 2.44
N THR A 67 9.56 -9.68 3.03
CA THR A 67 8.40 -9.12 2.32
C THR A 67 8.80 -7.89 1.52
N LEU A 68 9.56 -6.96 2.12
CA LEU A 68 10.04 -5.78 1.42
C LEU A 68 10.93 -6.16 0.22
N THR A 69 11.88 -7.07 0.39
CA THR A 69 12.75 -7.55 -0.70
C THR A 69 11.94 -8.13 -1.85
N ARG A 70 10.87 -8.88 -1.55
CA ARG A 70 9.97 -9.43 -2.58
C ARG A 70 9.18 -8.33 -3.28
N ASN A 71 8.72 -7.32 -2.55
CA ASN A 71 7.97 -6.19 -3.10
C ASN A 71 8.80 -5.34 -4.07
N LEU A 72 10.11 -5.21 -3.83
CA LEU A 72 11.01 -4.42 -4.68
C LEU A 72 11.28 -5.02 -6.07
N ARG A 73 10.85 -6.25 -6.36
CA ARG A 73 11.04 -6.86 -7.69
C ARG A 73 9.80 -6.64 -8.57
N PRO A 74 9.93 -6.27 -9.86
CA PRO A 74 11.12 -5.95 -10.64
C PRO A 74 11.29 -4.42 -10.84
N MET A 75 11.24 -3.61 -9.77
CA MET A 75 11.33 -2.14 -9.88
C MET A 75 12.58 -1.69 -10.63
#